data_AF-A0AA41SB43-F1
#
_entry.id   AF-A0AA41SB43-F1
#
_cell.length_a   1.000
_cell.length_b   1.000
_cell.length_c   1.000
_cell.angle_alpha   90.00
_cell.angle_beta   90.00
_cell.angle_gamma   90.00
#
_symmetry.space_group_name_H-M   'P 1'
#
loop_
_entity.id
_entity.type
_entity.pdbx_description
1 polymer ?
#
loop_
_entity_poly.entity_id
_entity_poly.type
_entity_poly.pdbx_seq_one_letter_code
_entity_poly.pdbx_strand_id
1 'polypeptide(L)'
;MNNLIRRSWSSMGSSIGSKQTMNALLNSMDSLELFQSSNVIGIRGNEGLMGGLIRGFHVSNPLQIKSSPTGKGTTKYRKHFKGTMKGIAHQGNHVSFGSYALQALDHSWITAKQIEAGRRVMTRYTRGGGKLWVRIYADKPVTQKPAEVRMGRGKGNPAFRVAVVQPCRVIYEIGGVSENVAREAIKIAASKMPIKTRFLIGDKRPDV
;
A
#
# COMPACT_ATOMS: atom_id res chain seq x y z
N MET A 1 -67.46 -26.25 0.82
CA MET A 1 -67.56 -25.80 -0.60
C MET A 1 -66.12 -25.64 -1.10
N ASN A 2 -65.35 -26.68 -1.42
CA ASN A 2 -65.55 -27.94 -2.18
C ASN A 2 -65.35 -27.78 -3.69
N ASN A 3 -64.55 -28.73 -4.24
CA ASN A 3 -64.36 -29.10 -5.65
C ASN A 3 -63.44 -28.16 -6.47
N LEU A 4 -62.46 -28.62 -7.26
CA LEU A 4 -62.01 -29.97 -7.70
C LEU A 4 -60.49 -30.15 -7.41
N ILE A 5 -59.85 -31.29 -7.08
CA ILE A 5 -60.20 -32.72 -6.85
C ILE A 5 -60.56 -33.52 -8.13
N ARG A 6 -59.93 -34.66 -8.53
CA ARG A 6 -58.62 -35.35 -8.26
C ARG A 6 -58.64 -36.70 -9.06
N ARG A 7 -57.47 -37.33 -9.35
CA ARG A 7 -57.28 -38.79 -9.72
C ARG A 7 -57.86 -39.24 -11.09
N SER A 8 -57.50 -40.39 -11.69
CA SER A 8 -56.49 -41.46 -11.49
C SER A 8 -55.80 -41.79 -12.85
N TRP A 9 -54.59 -42.36 -12.99
CA TRP A 9 -54.10 -43.72 -12.65
C TRP A 9 -54.94 -44.90 -13.18
N SER A 10 -54.43 -45.51 -14.25
CA SER A 10 -54.64 -46.89 -14.75
C SER A 10 -53.69 -47.12 -15.95
N SER A 11 -53.18 -48.32 -16.27
CA SER A 11 -52.92 -49.51 -15.42
C SER A 11 -52.04 -50.52 -16.20
N MET A 12 -50.76 -50.71 -15.83
CA MET A 12 -49.94 -51.86 -16.29
C MET A 12 -48.66 -52.00 -15.46
N GLY A 13 -48.40 -53.19 -14.91
CA GLY A 13 -47.11 -53.52 -14.29
C GLY A 13 -46.94 -55.03 -14.15
N SER A 14 -45.69 -55.51 -14.15
CA SER A 14 -45.17 -56.62 -13.32
C SER A 14 -43.76 -57.06 -13.74
N SER A 15 -43.07 -57.77 -12.83
CA SER A 15 -41.72 -58.36 -12.94
C SER A 15 -40.55 -57.35 -12.81
N ILE A 16 -39.92 -57.13 -11.65
CA ILE A 16 -39.13 -58.04 -10.77
C ILE A 16 -37.84 -58.54 -11.46
N GLY A 17 -36.67 -58.19 -10.89
CA GLY A 17 -35.35 -58.60 -11.40
C GLY A 17 -34.15 -57.88 -10.74
N SER A 18 -33.68 -58.42 -9.62
CA SER A 18 -32.46 -58.09 -8.84
C SER A 18 -31.31 -57.26 -9.46
N LYS A 19 -30.82 -56.27 -8.68
CA LYS A 19 -29.50 -55.63 -8.84
C LYS A 19 -28.35 -56.59 -8.45
N GLN A 20 -27.92 -57.51 -9.33
CA GLN A 20 -26.79 -58.41 -8.99
C GLN A 20 -26.05 -59.07 -10.17
N THR A 21 -25.85 -58.40 -11.30
CA THR A 21 -25.23 -59.01 -12.51
C THR A 21 -24.19 -58.17 -13.27
N MET A 22 -23.75 -57.01 -12.76
CA MET A 22 -22.71 -56.18 -13.41
C MET A 22 -21.47 -55.96 -12.52
N ASN A 23 -20.94 -57.03 -11.93
CA ASN A 23 -19.63 -57.05 -11.29
C ASN A 23 -19.02 -58.47 -11.37
N ALA A 24 -18.57 -58.83 -12.57
CA ALA A 24 -17.65 -59.93 -12.85
C ALA A 24 -16.85 -59.54 -14.10
N LEU A 25 -15.61 -60.03 -14.23
CA LEU A 25 -14.62 -59.62 -15.26
C LEU A 25 -13.94 -58.25 -15.03
N LEU A 26 -13.76 -57.88 -13.77
CA LEU A 26 -12.49 -57.26 -13.34
C LEU A 26 -11.52 -58.43 -13.07
N ASN A 27 -10.63 -58.77 -14.02
CA ASN A 27 -9.38 -59.55 -13.85
C ASN A 27 -8.71 -59.82 -15.22
N SER A 28 -7.40 -60.17 -15.19
CA SER A 28 -6.48 -60.43 -16.33
C SER A 28 -6.31 -59.25 -17.32
N MET A 29 -5.16 -58.56 -17.33
CA MET A 29 -3.88 -58.99 -17.95
C MET A 29 -3.94 -59.06 -19.47
N ASP A 30 -3.41 -58.03 -20.15
CA ASP A 30 -2.23 -58.12 -21.02
C ASP A 30 -1.74 -56.67 -21.31
N SER A 31 -0.50 -56.24 -21.05
CA SER A 31 0.85 -56.82 -21.20
C SER A 31 1.43 -56.64 -22.60
N LEU A 32 2.68 -56.13 -22.64
CA LEU A 32 3.59 -56.01 -23.79
C LEU A 32 3.26 -54.93 -24.85
N GLU A 33 4.22 -54.18 -25.41
CA GLU A 33 5.54 -53.68 -24.96
C GLU A 33 5.91 -52.54 -25.94
N LEU A 34 6.63 -51.47 -25.57
CA LEU A 34 8.08 -51.39 -25.46
C LEU A 34 8.44 -50.06 -24.77
N PHE A 35 9.25 -50.08 -23.70
CA PHE A 35 10.66 -49.63 -23.67
C PHE A 35 10.90 -48.16 -24.09
N GLN A 36 11.60 -47.32 -23.31
CA GLN A 36 12.83 -47.64 -22.56
C GLN A 36 12.95 -46.90 -21.20
N SER A 37 13.54 -47.60 -20.22
CA SER A 37 14.49 -47.15 -19.16
C SER A 37 14.38 -45.74 -18.51
N SER A 38 14.58 -45.56 -17.20
CA SER A 38 14.84 -46.48 -16.08
C SER A 38 14.87 -45.70 -14.74
N ASN A 39 14.64 -46.40 -13.62
CA ASN A 39 14.97 -46.04 -12.22
C ASN A 39 14.46 -44.66 -11.71
N VAL A 40 13.42 -44.59 -10.88
CA VAL A 40 13.39 -45.01 -9.46
C VAL A 40 14.62 -44.56 -8.67
N ILE A 41 14.47 -43.50 -7.88
CA ILE A 41 14.83 -43.41 -6.45
C ILE A 41 13.96 -42.28 -5.86
N GLY A 42 13.15 -42.61 -4.86
CA GLY A 42 12.41 -41.61 -4.08
C GLY A 42 13.18 -41.24 -2.82
N ILE A 43 13.56 -39.97 -2.67
CA ILE A 43 14.00 -39.39 -1.40
C ILE A 43 13.21 -38.10 -1.15
N ARG A 44 12.80 -37.93 0.11
CA ARG A 44 12.01 -36.80 0.62
C ARG A 44 12.67 -35.45 0.28
N GLY A 45 11.90 -34.45 -0.13
CA GLY A 45 12.46 -33.10 -0.23
C GLY A 45 11.56 -32.00 -0.80
N ASN A 46 11.09 -31.15 0.12
CA ASN A 46 10.92 -29.71 -0.04
C ASN A 46 9.79 -29.14 -0.93
N GLU A 47 8.93 -28.36 -0.29
CA GLU A 47 7.85 -27.58 -0.90
C GLU A 47 8.44 -26.36 -1.66
N GLY A 48 8.60 -26.51 -2.97
CA GLY A 48 9.36 -25.59 -3.83
C GLY A 48 8.54 -24.51 -4.54
N LEU A 49 8.26 -23.41 -3.84
CA LEU A 49 8.23 -22.03 -4.37
C LEU A 49 7.72 -21.79 -5.81
N MET A 50 6.39 -21.75 -6.01
CA MET A 50 5.74 -21.02 -7.12
C MET A 50 4.98 -19.79 -6.61
N GLY A 51 5.66 -18.98 -5.78
CA GLY A 51 5.19 -17.68 -5.32
C GLY A 51 5.54 -16.58 -6.32
N GLY A 52 4.57 -16.15 -7.11
CA GLY A 52 4.76 -15.16 -8.19
C GLY A 52 5.47 -13.88 -7.73
N LEU A 53 6.48 -13.47 -8.50
CA LEU A 53 7.29 -12.27 -8.25
C LEU A 53 6.43 -11.00 -8.31
N ILE A 54 5.93 -10.56 -7.16
CA ILE A 54 5.47 -9.17 -6.98
C ILE A 54 6.67 -8.29 -7.31
N ARG A 55 6.66 -7.62 -8.47
CA ARG A 55 7.69 -6.64 -8.85
C ARG A 55 7.65 -5.50 -7.86
N GLY A 56 8.46 -5.62 -6.80
CA GLY A 56 8.48 -4.69 -5.70
C GLY A 56 8.91 -3.31 -6.17
N PHE A 57 8.12 -2.29 -5.79
CA PHE A 57 8.49 -0.89 -5.91
C PHE A 57 9.84 -0.68 -5.24
N HIS A 58 10.90 -0.53 -6.04
CA HIS A 58 12.22 -0.28 -5.51
C HIS A 58 12.26 1.15 -4.96
N VAL A 59 11.98 1.30 -3.65
CA VAL A 59 12.22 2.53 -2.91
C VAL A 59 13.73 2.77 -2.93
N SER A 60 14.24 3.50 -3.91
CA SER A 60 15.63 3.95 -3.96
C SER A 60 15.85 5.08 -2.95
N ASN A 61 15.75 4.73 -1.67
CA ASN A 61 16.83 4.98 -0.71
C ASN A 61 16.64 4.14 0.58
N PRO A 62 17.32 3.00 0.75
CA PRO A 62 17.43 2.33 2.06
C PRO A 62 18.33 3.09 3.06
N LEU A 63 19.05 4.14 2.63
CA LEU A 63 20.00 4.91 3.44
C LEU A 63 19.49 6.34 3.74
N GLN A 64 18.37 6.43 4.46
CA GLN A 64 18.18 7.53 5.42
C GLN A 64 17.30 7.16 6.61
N ILE A 65 17.53 5.97 7.20
CA ILE A 65 17.01 5.65 8.53
C ILE A 65 17.80 6.45 9.59
N LYS A 66 17.54 7.77 9.67
CA LYS A 66 17.68 8.51 10.94
C LYS A 66 16.35 8.39 11.70
N SER A 67 16.12 7.16 12.14
CA SER A 67 14.94 6.64 12.83
C SER A 67 13.65 6.51 12.02
N SER A 68 12.94 5.41 12.31
CA SER A 68 11.64 5.01 11.77
C SER A 68 10.58 6.12 11.82
N PRO A 69 9.52 6.06 10.99
CA PRO A 69 8.35 6.94 11.13
C PRO A 69 7.67 6.80 12.51
N THR A 70 7.98 5.73 13.25
CA THR A 70 7.70 5.49 14.67
C THR A 70 8.97 5.61 15.53
N GLY A 71 9.59 6.79 15.54
CA GLY A 71 10.33 7.37 16.67
C GLY A 71 11.49 6.60 17.32
N LYS A 72 12.73 6.96 16.96
CA LYS A 72 13.87 6.98 17.91
C LYS A 72 15.04 7.87 17.47
N GLY A 73 14.76 9.10 17.04
CA GLY A 73 15.76 10.16 16.94
C GLY A 73 15.90 10.89 18.27
N THR A 74 17.04 10.78 18.93
CA THR A 74 17.31 11.43 20.24
C THR A 74 17.47 12.94 20.07
N THR A 75 16.37 13.68 20.23
CA THR A 75 16.40 15.15 20.26
C THR A 75 16.97 15.65 21.58
N LYS A 76 18.00 16.51 21.54
CA LYS A 76 18.62 17.13 22.74
C LYS A 76 17.60 17.76 23.69
N TYR A 77 16.50 18.29 23.16
CA TYR A 77 15.40 18.87 23.94
C TYR A 77 14.09 18.12 23.67
N ARG A 78 13.32 17.83 24.73
CA ARG A 78 12.04 17.09 24.63
C ARG A 78 10.84 17.97 24.26
N LYS A 79 10.91 19.29 24.49
CA LYS A 79 9.80 20.25 24.30
C LYS A 79 10.32 21.52 23.64
N HIS A 80 9.80 21.90 22.46
CA HIS A 80 10.20 23.09 21.71
C HIS A 80 9.17 24.22 21.85
N PHE A 81 9.58 25.49 21.81
CA PHE A 81 8.66 26.63 21.74
C PHE A 81 7.83 26.62 20.43
N LYS A 82 6.68 27.30 20.42
CA LYS A 82 5.76 27.29 19.27
C LYS A 82 6.46 27.85 18.01
N GLY A 83 7.16 28.97 18.16
CA GLY A 83 7.70 29.75 17.05
C GLY A 83 6.61 30.33 16.15
N THR A 84 7.03 31.07 15.13
CA THR A 84 6.17 31.60 14.06
C THR A 84 6.61 31.06 12.71
N MET A 85 5.70 31.01 11.74
CA MET A 85 6.02 30.71 10.34
C MET A 85 6.03 32.03 9.55
N LYS A 86 7.12 32.32 8.88
CA LYS A 86 7.31 33.51 8.02
C LYS A 86 8.19 33.13 6.82
N GLY A 87 8.18 33.96 5.78
CA GLY A 87 9.05 33.82 4.60
C GLY A 87 8.68 32.65 3.69
N ILE A 88 9.43 32.51 2.59
CA ILE A 88 9.31 31.43 1.59
C ILE A 88 10.40 30.37 1.79
N ALA A 89 10.22 29.19 1.22
CA ALA A 89 11.23 28.15 1.25
C ALA A 89 12.41 28.50 0.30
N HIS A 90 13.55 28.89 0.87
CA HIS A 90 14.80 29.09 0.11
C HIS A 90 15.46 27.77 -0.30
N GLN A 91 15.15 26.65 0.38
CA GLN A 91 15.75 25.33 0.14
C GLN A 91 14.70 24.24 -0.08
N GLY A 92 15.02 23.26 -0.93
CA GLY A 92 14.10 22.17 -1.29
C GLY A 92 12.83 22.67 -1.98
N ASN A 93 12.96 23.76 -2.74
CA ASN A 93 11.90 24.40 -3.51
C ASN A 93 11.81 23.91 -4.96
N HIS A 94 12.88 23.29 -5.45
CA HIS A 94 13.00 22.61 -6.74
C HIS A 94 12.90 21.09 -6.58
N VAL A 95 12.61 20.40 -7.69
CA VAL A 95 12.61 18.94 -7.81
C VAL A 95 14.07 18.47 -7.89
N SER A 96 14.51 17.54 -7.03
CA SER A 96 15.92 17.06 -7.07
C SER A 96 16.07 15.60 -7.52
N PHE A 97 15.14 14.72 -7.18
CA PHE A 97 15.25 13.28 -7.39
C PHE A 97 14.36 12.80 -8.53
N GLY A 98 13.04 12.99 -8.41
CA GLY A 98 12.04 12.53 -9.37
C GLY A 98 11.85 13.43 -10.60
N SER A 99 10.91 13.05 -11.46
CA SER A 99 10.50 13.82 -12.65
C SER A 99 9.29 14.72 -12.36
N TYR A 100 8.46 14.39 -11.36
CA TYR A 100 7.27 15.17 -10.98
C TYR A 100 7.22 15.38 -9.46
N ALA A 101 6.55 16.44 -9.01
CA ALA A 101 6.51 16.80 -7.59
C ALA A 101 5.22 17.49 -7.11
N LEU A 102 4.97 17.39 -5.80
CA LEU A 102 3.95 18.16 -5.08
C LEU A 102 4.62 19.29 -4.28
N GLN A 103 4.30 20.54 -4.60
CA GLN A 103 4.81 21.74 -3.94
C GLN A 103 3.74 22.40 -3.05
N ALA A 104 4.13 22.88 -1.87
CA ALA A 104 3.30 23.70 -0.98
C ALA A 104 3.10 25.12 -1.53
N LEU A 105 1.89 25.66 -1.44
CA LEU A 105 1.60 27.07 -1.72
C LEU A 105 1.46 27.91 -0.44
N ASP A 106 0.95 27.32 0.64
CA ASP A 106 0.70 28.01 1.93
C ASP A 106 1.63 27.52 3.06
N HIS A 107 1.76 28.31 4.14
CA HIS A 107 2.43 27.88 5.37
C HIS A 107 1.56 26.90 6.17
N SER A 108 2.13 25.80 6.65
CA SER A 108 1.42 24.92 7.60
C SER A 108 2.34 23.99 8.40
N TRP A 109 1.78 23.40 9.45
CA TRP A 109 2.37 22.29 10.18
C TRP A 109 1.75 20.98 9.68
N ILE A 110 2.50 20.24 8.88
CA ILE A 110 2.03 18.95 8.37
C ILE A 110 2.43 17.86 9.37
N THR A 111 1.44 17.17 9.95
CA THR A 111 1.68 16.09 10.91
C THR A 111 2.31 14.87 10.24
N ALA A 112 3.09 14.09 11.00
CA ALA A 112 3.63 12.81 10.51
C ALA A 112 2.54 11.88 9.92
N LYS A 113 1.32 11.90 10.50
CA LYS A 113 0.17 11.13 10.02
C LYS A 113 -0.32 11.58 8.63
N GLN A 114 -0.35 12.90 8.36
CA GLN A 114 -0.69 13.43 7.03
C GLN A 114 0.39 13.10 6.00
N ILE A 115 1.68 13.20 6.37
CA ILE A 115 2.80 12.82 5.50
C ILE A 115 2.67 11.35 5.07
N GLU A 116 2.40 10.45 6.01
CA GLU A 116 2.19 9.03 5.73
C GLU A 116 0.90 8.77 4.93
N ALA A 117 -0.18 9.51 5.19
CA ALA A 117 -1.43 9.38 4.43
C ALA A 117 -1.23 9.73 2.94
N GLY A 118 -0.52 10.83 2.63
CA GLY A 118 -0.18 11.18 1.25
C GLY A 118 0.73 10.14 0.60
N ARG A 119 1.78 9.69 1.30
CA ARG A 119 2.69 8.63 0.82
C ARG A 119 1.94 7.35 0.48
N ARG A 120 1.11 6.84 1.41
CA ARG A 120 0.35 5.60 1.28
C ARG A 120 -0.66 5.65 0.14
N VAL A 121 -1.26 6.81 -0.11
CA VAL A 121 -2.18 7.03 -1.25
C VAL A 121 -1.44 6.96 -2.58
N MET A 122 -0.29 7.63 -2.73
CA MET A 122 0.49 7.57 -3.97
C MET A 122 0.98 6.16 -4.28
N THR A 123 1.57 5.45 -3.31
CA THR A 123 2.01 4.06 -3.49
C THR A 123 0.86 3.12 -3.85
N ARG A 124 -0.36 3.36 -3.35
CA ARG A 124 -1.56 2.60 -3.75
C ARG A 124 -1.97 2.89 -5.18
N TYR A 125 -1.97 4.16 -5.60
CA TYR A 125 -2.38 4.55 -6.95
C TYR A 125 -1.40 4.02 -8.01
N THR A 126 -0.09 4.08 -7.77
CA THR A 126 0.92 3.57 -8.70
C THR A 126 1.04 2.04 -8.72
N ARG A 127 0.30 1.33 -7.85
CA ARG A 127 0.34 -0.14 -7.70
C ARG A 127 1.74 -0.73 -7.50
N GLY A 128 2.68 0.07 -7.00
CA GLY A 128 4.07 -0.33 -6.86
C GLY A 128 4.94 -0.21 -8.13
N GLY A 129 4.50 0.53 -9.15
CA GLY A 129 5.36 1.02 -10.24
C GLY A 129 5.99 2.38 -9.93
N GLY A 130 7.26 2.57 -10.30
CA GLY A 130 8.03 3.82 -10.17
C GLY A 130 8.91 3.94 -8.93
N LYS A 131 9.24 5.18 -8.56
CA LYS A 131 10.00 5.58 -7.36
C LYS A 131 9.34 6.81 -6.72
N LEU A 132 9.34 6.88 -5.39
CA LEU A 132 8.71 7.98 -4.63
C LEU A 132 9.63 8.44 -3.51
N TRP A 133 9.78 9.75 -3.38
CA TRP A 133 10.55 10.40 -2.34
C TRP A 133 9.66 11.31 -1.49
N VAL A 134 9.86 11.27 -0.18
CA VAL A 134 9.25 12.21 0.77
C VAL A 134 10.31 13.24 1.14
N ARG A 135 10.07 14.52 0.83
CA ARG A 135 11.05 15.62 0.92
C ARG A 135 10.96 16.43 2.21
N ILE A 136 9.98 16.10 3.06
CA ILE A 136 9.78 16.70 4.39
C ILE A 136 9.78 15.62 5.48
N TYR A 137 10.27 15.96 6.67
CA TYR A 137 10.32 15.06 7.82
C TYR A 137 9.72 15.75 9.04
N ALA A 138 9.03 14.98 9.89
CA ALA A 138 8.36 15.50 11.09
C ALA A 138 9.35 15.59 12.28
N ASP A 139 10.25 16.56 12.23
CA ASP A 139 11.27 16.79 13.23
C ASP A 139 10.72 17.45 14.51
N LYS A 140 9.76 18.37 14.40
CA LYS A 140 9.33 19.23 15.50
C LYS A 140 8.26 18.57 16.40
N PRO A 141 8.51 18.37 17.71
CA PRO A 141 7.50 17.86 18.62
C PRO A 141 6.49 18.95 19.03
N VAL A 142 5.20 18.64 18.91
CA VAL A 142 4.09 19.48 19.38
C VAL A 142 3.60 18.94 20.73
N THR A 143 3.55 19.82 21.73
CA THR A 143 3.06 19.48 23.07
C THR A 143 1.59 19.84 23.23
N GLN A 144 0.81 18.94 23.83
CA GLN A 144 -0.61 19.17 24.16
C GLN A 144 -0.83 18.93 25.66
N LYS A 145 -1.77 19.66 26.25
CA LYS A 145 -2.32 19.35 27.58
C LYS A 145 -3.57 18.47 27.39
N PRO A 146 -3.90 17.57 28.33
CA PRO A 146 -5.22 16.93 28.36
C PRO A 146 -6.34 17.97 28.30
N ALA A 147 -7.47 17.63 27.67
CA ALA A 147 -8.59 18.58 27.53
C ALA A 147 -9.23 18.96 28.88
N GLU A 148 -9.14 18.07 29.87
CA GLU A 148 -9.77 18.18 31.19
C GLU A 148 -9.01 19.08 32.18
N VAL A 149 -7.75 19.47 31.88
CA VAL A 149 -6.91 20.20 32.86
C VAL A 149 -6.89 21.71 32.64
N ARG A 150 -6.90 22.46 33.75
CA ARG A 150 -6.81 23.93 33.75
C ARG A 150 -5.45 24.45 33.25
N MET A 151 -5.40 25.76 33.02
CA MET A 151 -4.18 26.51 32.70
C MET A 151 -3.18 26.52 33.89
N GLY A 152 -1.93 26.93 33.66
CA GLY A 152 -0.85 26.82 34.65
C GLY A 152 -0.20 25.42 34.72
N ARG A 153 0.46 25.07 35.82
CA ARG A 153 1.16 23.76 36.04
C ARG A 153 2.15 23.35 34.93
N GLY A 154 2.75 24.32 34.25
CA GLY A 154 3.75 24.10 33.21
C GLY A 154 3.22 23.60 31.86
N LYS A 155 4.14 23.09 31.04
CA LYS A 155 3.89 22.72 29.63
C LYS A 155 3.52 21.25 29.49
N GLY A 156 2.50 20.97 28.67
CA GLY A 156 2.04 19.61 28.37
C GLY A 156 3.10 18.67 27.78
N ASN A 157 2.73 17.40 27.61
CA ASN A 157 3.62 16.38 27.06
C ASN A 157 3.62 16.41 25.52
N PRO A 158 4.71 16.01 24.85
CA PRO A 158 4.73 15.84 23.39
C PRO A 158 3.67 14.82 22.97
N ALA A 159 2.76 15.23 22.08
CA ALA A 159 1.64 14.40 21.63
C ALA A 159 1.86 13.86 20.21
N PHE A 160 2.41 14.68 19.31
CA PHE A 160 2.73 14.29 17.93
C PHE A 160 3.90 15.13 17.40
N ARG A 161 4.42 14.73 16.23
CA ARG A 161 5.46 15.49 15.51
C ARG A 161 4.89 16.09 14.22
N VAL A 162 5.42 17.25 13.85
CA VAL A 162 5.06 18.00 12.64
C VAL A 162 6.31 18.37 11.85
N ALA A 163 6.17 18.45 10.54
CA ALA A 163 7.08 19.19 9.67
C ALA A 163 6.58 20.64 9.59
N VAL A 164 7.48 21.62 9.72
CA VAL A 164 7.16 23.03 9.41
C VAL A 164 7.35 23.22 7.91
N VAL A 165 6.28 23.57 7.20
CA VAL A 165 6.28 23.74 5.75
C VAL A 165 6.01 25.21 5.41
N GLN A 166 6.89 25.77 4.57
CA GLN A 166 6.77 27.10 3.98
C GLN A 166 6.28 27.00 2.53
N PRO A 167 5.69 28.07 1.97
CA PRO A 167 5.41 28.21 0.54
C PRO A 167 6.63 27.87 -0.33
N CYS A 168 6.36 27.34 -1.51
CA CYS A 168 7.32 26.82 -2.47
C CYS A 168 8.11 25.57 -2.04
N ARG A 169 7.94 25.03 -0.81
CA ARG A 169 8.63 23.79 -0.40
C ARG A 169 8.05 22.57 -1.14
N VAL A 170 8.90 21.72 -1.69
CA VAL A 170 8.51 20.41 -2.23
C VAL A 170 8.25 19.42 -1.09
N ILE A 171 7.11 18.74 -1.14
CA ILE A 171 6.61 17.77 -0.15
C ILE A 171 6.93 16.35 -0.60
N TYR A 172 6.61 16.02 -1.85
CA TYR A 172 6.82 14.70 -2.45
C TYR A 172 7.39 14.84 -3.86
N GLU A 173 8.15 13.84 -4.28
CA GLU A 173 8.60 13.66 -5.66
C GLU A 173 8.32 12.23 -6.11
N ILE A 174 8.08 12.05 -7.41
CA ILE A 174 7.80 10.76 -8.05
C ILE A 174 8.55 10.67 -9.39
N GLY A 175 9.03 9.48 -9.76
CA GLY A 175 9.79 9.21 -10.98
C GLY A 175 9.55 7.77 -11.46
N GLY A 176 10.02 7.44 -12.67
CA GLY A 176 9.74 6.14 -13.30
C GLY A 176 8.25 5.84 -13.54
N VAL A 177 7.43 6.86 -13.81
CA VAL A 177 5.99 6.77 -14.12
C VAL A 177 5.64 7.74 -15.25
N SER A 178 4.57 7.46 -16.00
CA SER A 178 4.03 8.40 -16.99
C SER A 178 3.37 9.61 -16.33
N GLU A 179 3.33 10.74 -17.05
CA GLU A 179 2.78 12.00 -16.51
C GLU A 179 1.33 11.86 -16.05
N ASN A 180 0.48 11.18 -16.83
CA ASN A 180 -0.93 10.96 -16.49
C ASN A 180 -1.10 10.26 -15.12
N VAL A 181 -0.27 9.24 -14.86
CA VAL A 181 -0.28 8.52 -13.58
C VAL A 181 0.27 9.39 -12.45
N ALA A 182 1.35 10.15 -12.70
CA ALA A 182 1.93 11.06 -11.72
C ALA A 182 0.96 12.18 -11.32
N ARG A 183 0.28 12.79 -12.29
CA ARG A 183 -0.66 13.91 -12.14
C ARG A 183 -1.86 13.51 -11.27
N GLU A 184 -2.48 12.37 -11.54
CA GLU A 184 -3.58 11.86 -10.71
C GLU A 184 -3.09 11.36 -9.33
N ALA A 185 -1.95 10.67 -9.23
CA ALA A 185 -1.38 10.27 -7.94
C ALA A 185 -1.13 11.49 -7.01
N ILE A 186 -0.55 12.55 -7.57
CA ILE A 186 -0.22 13.79 -6.86
C ILE A 186 -1.49 14.57 -6.49
N LYS A 187 -2.51 14.57 -7.35
CA LYS A 187 -3.83 15.18 -7.06
C LYS A 187 -4.55 14.49 -5.90
N ILE A 188 -4.52 13.16 -5.82
CA ILE A 188 -5.11 12.46 -4.65
C ILE A 188 -4.23 12.69 -3.40
N ALA A 189 -2.91 12.79 -3.53
CA ALA A 189 -2.01 13.15 -2.42
C ALA A 189 -2.27 14.57 -1.89
N ALA A 190 -2.52 15.54 -2.77
CA ALA A 190 -2.90 16.91 -2.43
C ALA A 190 -4.17 16.93 -1.54
N SER A 191 -5.17 16.08 -1.83
CA SER A 191 -6.38 15.95 -0.99
C SER A 191 -6.12 15.51 0.47
N LYS A 192 -4.90 15.02 0.79
CA LYS A 192 -4.50 14.62 2.15
C LYS A 192 -3.65 15.68 2.86
N MET A 193 -3.24 16.73 2.14
CA MET A 193 -2.49 17.86 2.70
C MET A 193 -3.46 18.93 3.25
N PRO A 194 -3.14 19.58 4.39
CA PRO A 194 -3.99 20.61 4.97
C PRO A 194 -3.77 22.01 4.33
N ILE A 195 -3.27 22.08 3.11
CA ILE A 195 -2.86 23.33 2.42
C ILE A 195 -3.09 23.24 0.91
N LYS A 196 -3.17 24.41 0.25
CA LYS A 196 -3.09 24.45 -1.21
C LYS A 196 -1.71 24.00 -1.67
N THR A 197 -1.70 23.29 -2.78
CA THR A 197 -0.50 22.68 -3.36
C THR A 197 -0.54 22.78 -4.88
N ARG A 198 0.63 22.66 -5.50
CA ARG A 198 0.83 22.73 -6.96
C ARG A 198 1.61 21.51 -7.45
N PHE A 199 1.19 20.96 -8.59
CA PHE A 199 1.96 19.97 -9.34
C PHE A 199 3.10 20.67 -10.08
N LEU A 200 4.31 20.11 -10.00
CA LEU A 200 5.47 20.55 -10.77
C LEU A 200 5.99 19.40 -11.64
N ILE A 201 6.46 19.76 -12.82
CA ILE A 201 7.33 18.93 -13.67
C ILE A 201 8.76 19.42 -13.41
N GLY A 202 9.71 18.49 -13.24
CA GLY A 202 11.13 18.79 -13.13
C GLY A 202 11.83 18.69 -14.48
N ASP A 203 12.96 19.38 -14.63
CA ASP A 203 13.70 19.46 -15.92
C ASP A 203 14.38 18.15 -16.34
N LYS A 204 14.37 17.13 -15.48
CA LYS A 204 14.88 15.80 -15.79
C LYS A 204 13.99 15.14 -16.84
N ARG A 205 14.61 14.55 -17.86
CA ARG A 205 13.92 13.66 -18.81
C ARG A 205 13.12 12.62 -18.02
N PRO A 206 11.84 12.37 -18.35
CA PRO A 206 11.05 11.37 -17.65
C PRO A 206 11.70 9.99 -17.86
N ASP A 207 11.79 9.19 -16.79
CA ASP A 207 12.53 7.91 -16.80
C ASP A 207 11.74 6.75 -17.46
N VAL A 208 10.98 7.03 -18.52
CA VAL A 208 10.01 6.11 -19.19
C VAL A 208 10.21 6.08 -20.70
#